data_AF-V4XWW7-F1
#
_entry.id   AF-V4XWW7-F1
#
_cell.length_a   1.000
_cell.length_b   1.000
_cell.length_c   1.000
_cell.angle_alpha   90.00
_cell.angle_beta   90.00
_cell.angle_gamma   90.00
#
_symmetry.space_group_name_H-M   'P 1'
#
loop_
_entity.id
_entity.type
_entity.pdbx_description
1 polymer ?
#
loop_
_entity_poly.entity_id
_entity_poly.type
_entity_poly.pdbx_seq_one_letter_code
_entity_poly.pdbx_strand_id
1 'polypeptide(L)'
;MVCERRVYDTETDETRIESDAYQPDSGGIHPREAAEHMADALPTVVDRVLTAAEADHGAEAVDAVAFSRGPGLGPCLRTVGTAARSLAGTLEVPLVGVNHMIAHLEIGRHESALSDPVCLNASGANAHLLGYHDGRYRVLGETMDAGVGNAIDKFTRHVGWSHPGGPKVEAAAAEAAAEAGGRPNATEDLLELPYVVKGMDFSFSGISSAANDAYDDGESVERVCFALQEHVFAMLTEVSERALSLTGADELVLGGGVGQNDRLREMLRTMCAARGADFYAPPARYLRDNAGMIAVLGAKMAAAGDTLPIRGSSIDPEFRPDQVPVTWRDDDSSVVRGRDGLASEPQLCPENDATDLRGAEAVVGVVASDPADGINGPFVRKRRVQKSYRHPVLDRTLRRSRTVSEARLTSEARRAGVATPLVYDVDVPAATLTLQYVGDHDLAADVDGRREASRSADGPEEASGRDGSDPVDGGDRTIRAVRTVGSHLARLHDAGIVHGDPTTRNVRVGEAGATADRSADPTFLIDFGLGYHTGHVEDHAMDLHVFEGSLAATAATPDPLVAAFEAGYRDAGDETVLDRLREVQRRGRYR
;
A
#
# COMPACT_ATOMS: atom_id res chain seq x y z
N MET A 1 20.38 -15.13 -2.59
CA MET A 1 19.65 -15.98 -3.55
C MET A 1 19.86 -17.40 -3.11
N VAL A 2 18.78 -18.12 -2.85
CA VAL A 2 18.86 -19.44 -2.21
C VAL A 2 18.42 -20.50 -3.20
N CYS A 3 19.26 -21.51 -3.40
CA CYS A 3 18.93 -22.71 -4.14
C CYS A 3 18.14 -23.63 -3.22
N GLU A 4 16.82 -23.54 -3.28
CA GLU A 4 15.96 -24.33 -2.40
C GLU A 4 15.08 -25.30 -3.17
N ARG A 5 14.81 -26.47 -2.57
CA ARG A 5 13.67 -27.31 -2.95
C ARG A 5 12.98 -27.82 -1.70
N ARG A 6 11.67 -28.06 -1.83
CA ARG A 6 10.85 -28.62 -0.77
C ARG A 6 9.93 -29.68 -1.31
N VAL A 7 9.59 -30.62 -0.42
CA VAL A 7 8.35 -31.37 -0.50
C VAL A 7 7.41 -30.74 0.51
N TYR A 8 6.18 -30.51 0.06
CA TYR A 8 5.07 -30.16 0.90
C TYR A 8 4.07 -31.31 0.84
N ASP A 9 3.85 -31.95 1.97
CA ASP A 9 2.88 -33.02 2.11
C ASP A 9 1.53 -32.40 2.48
N THR A 10 0.57 -32.50 1.56
CA THR A 10 -0.78 -31.95 1.75
C THR A 10 -1.61 -32.71 2.78
N GLU A 11 -1.26 -33.97 3.10
CA GLU A 11 -1.97 -34.78 4.08
C GLU A 11 -1.54 -34.44 5.52
N THR A 12 -0.25 -34.14 5.70
CA THR A 12 0.34 -33.87 7.03
C THR A 12 0.58 -32.39 7.31
N ASP A 13 0.43 -31.52 6.29
CA ASP A 13 0.77 -30.10 6.34
C ASP A 13 2.27 -29.84 6.67
N GLU A 14 3.12 -30.84 6.44
CA GLU A 14 4.55 -30.75 6.71
C GLU A 14 5.32 -30.17 5.51
N THR A 15 6.21 -29.22 5.79
CA THR A 15 7.20 -28.75 4.80
C THR A 15 8.60 -29.22 5.17
N ARG A 16 9.30 -29.84 4.22
CA ARG A 16 10.73 -30.17 4.36
C ARG A 16 11.57 -29.27 3.48
N ILE A 17 12.53 -28.58 4.10
CA ILE A 17 13.31 -27.50 3.51
C ILE A 17 14.73 -27.94 3.28
N GLU A 18 15.16 -28.02 2.02
CA GLU A 18 16.58 -28.14 1.67
C GLU A 18 17.00 -26.87 0.94
N SER A 19 18.04 -26.22 1.45
CA SER A 19 18.50 -24.91 0.97
C SER A 19 20.01 -24.81 0.89
N ASP A 20 20.53 -24.38 -0.26
CA ASP A 20 21.94 -24.01 -0.46
C ASP A 20 22.01 -22.54 -0.94
N ALA A 21 22.42 -21.65 -0.04
CA ALA A 21 22.45 -20.21 -0.31
C ALA A 21 23.78 -19.78 -0.95
N TYR A 22 23.71 -19.11 -2.10
CA TYR A 22 24.88 -18.44 -2.66
C TYR A 22 25.29 -17.25 -1.77
N GLN A 23 26.53 -17.26 -1.31
CA GLN A 23 27.16 -16.19 -0.55
C GLN A 23 28.27 -15.56 -1.39
N PRO A 24 28.11 -14.31 -1.85
CA PRO A 24 29.15 -13.66 -2.65
C PRO A 24 30.39 -13.36 -1.79
N ASP A 25 31.57 -13.55 -2.36
CA ASP A 25 32.86 -13.29 -1.69
C ASP A 25 33.06 -11.79 -1.40
N SER A 26 32.53 -10.90 -2.25
CA SER A 26 32.51 -9.45 -2.04
C SER A 26 31.43 -8.77 -2.88
N GLY A 27 30.92 -7.62 -2.42
CA GLY A 27 29.92 -6.84 -3.15
C GLY A 27 28.50 -7.40 -3.08
N GLY A 28 27.67 -7.04 -4.07
CA GLY A 28 26.30 -7.53 -4.20
C GLY A 28 26.23 -8.84 -4.98
N ILE A 29 25.02 -9.41 -5.10
CA ILE A 29 24.81 -10.67 -5.82
C ILE A 29 24.99 -10.44 -7.33
N HIS A 30 26.03 -11.04 -7.91
CA HIS A 30 26.22 -11.02 -9.36
C HIS A 30 25.29 -12.03 -10.05
N PRO A 31 24.40 -11.63 -10.98
CA PRO A 31 23.34 -12.51 -11.50
C PRO A 31 23.85 -13.77 -12.20
N ARG A 32 25.04 -13.72 -12.80
CA ARG A 32 25.65 -14.85 -13.48
C ARG A 32 26.24 -15.86 -12.50
N GLU A 33 26.99 -15.40 -11.51
CA GLU A 33 27.63 -16.26 -10.52
C GLU A 33 26.58 -16.97 -9.67
N ALA A 34 25.51 -16.27 -9.31
CA ALA A 34 24.39 -16.90 -8.64
C ALA A 34 23.71 -17.97 -9.51
N ALA A 35 23.55 -17.74 -10.81
CA ALA A 35 22.96 -18.75 -11.71
C ALA A 35 23.88 -19.97 -11.88
N GLU A 36 25.20 -19.77 -11.89
CA GLU A 36 26.22 -20.84 -11.93
C GLU A 36 26.16 -21.68 -10.65
N HIS A 37 26.17 -21.04 -9.47
CA HIS A 37 25.95 -21.74 -8.18
C HIS A 37 24.65 -22.54 -8.18
N MET A 38 23.56 -21.94 -8.68
CA MET A 38 22.28 -22.64 -8.75
C MET A 38 22.34 -23.86 -9.68
N ALA A 39 23.00 -23.76 -10.83
CA ALA A 39 23.12 -24.88 -11.76
C ALA A 39 23.88 -26.06 -11.15
N ASP A 40 24.91 -25.79 -10.34
CA ASP A 40 25.73 -26.80 -9.68
C ASP A 40 25.00 -27.44 -8.48
N ALA A 41 24.29 -26.63 -7.67
CA ALA A 41 23.62 -27.11 -6.46
C ALA A 41 22.29 -27.83 -6.75
N LEU A 42 21.54 -27.40 -7.78
CA LEU A 42 20.18 -27.90 -8.03
C LEU A 42 20.07 -29.43 -8.13
N PRO A 43 20.94 -30.15 -8.87
CA PRO A 43 20.84 -31.62 -8.98
C PRO A 43 20.95 -32.32 -7.63
N THR A 44 21.88 -31.90 -6.76
CA THR A 44 22.05 -32.50 -5.44
C THR A 44 20.86 -32.23 -4.53
N VAL A 45 20.31 -31.01 -4.59
CA VAL A 45 19.13 -30.65 -3.79
C VAL A 45 17.89 -31.42 -4.26
N VAL A 46 17.74 -31.68 -5.57
CA VAL A 46 16.67 -32.56 -6.10
C VAL A 46 16.75 -33.94 -5.51
N ASP A 47 17.92 -34.55 -5.67
CA ASP A 47 18.13 -35.95 -5.37
C ASP A 47 17.80 -36.24 -3.91
N ARG A 48 18.24 -35.37 -3.01
CA ARG A 48 17.92 -35.44 -1.58
C ARG A 48 16.41 -35.35 -1.30
N VAL A 49 15.73 -34.38 -1.92
CA VAL A 49 14.31 -34.13 -1.68
C VAL A 49 13.44 -35.26 -2.25
N LEU A 50 13.75 -35.74 -3.46
CA LEU A 50 13.07 -36.90 -4.05
C LEU A 50 13.32 -38.17 -3.24
N THR A 51 14.57 -38.44 -2.87
CA THR A 51 14.91 -39.62 -2.05
C THR A 51 14.15 -39.61 -0.73
N ALA A 52 14.04 -38.44 -0.09
CA ALA A 52 13.27 -38.29 1.15
C ALA A 52 11.76 -38.48 0.93
N ALA A 53 11.20 -37.96 -0.16
CA ALA A 53 9.79 -38.15 -0.49
C ALA A 53 9.46 -39.61 -0.81
N GLU A 54 10.32 -40.26 -1.61
CA GLU A 54 10.19 -41.67 -1.98
C GLU A 54 10.33 -42.61 -0.78
N ALA A 55 11.15 -42.24 0.20
CA ALA A 55 11.29 -43.01 1.44
C ALA A 55 10.00 -43.06 2.26
N ASP A 56 9.21 -41.98 2.22
CA ASP A 56 7.98 -41.86 3.01
C ASP A 56 6.72 -42.28 2.25
N HIS A 57 6.63 -41.95 0.96
CA HIS A 57 5.41 -42.12 0.15
C HIS A 57 5.59 -43.08 -1.05
N GLY A 58 6.79 -43.62 -1.27
CA GLY A 58 7.08 -44.56 -2.36
C GLY A 58 7.38 -43.88 -3.71
N ALA A 59 7.42 -44.66 -4.79
CA ALA A 59 7.90 -44.20 -6.10
C ALA A 59 7.02 -43.13 -6.78
N GLU A 60 5.77 -42.97 -6.34
CA GLU A 60 4.80 -41.97 -6.86
C GLU A 60 4.58 -40.82 -5.85
N ALA A 61 5.61 -40.48 -5.07
CA ALA A 61 5.52 -39.50 -3.98
C ALA A 61 5.27 -38.03 -4.40
N VAL A 62 5.24 -37.72 -5.69
CA VAL A 62 5.17 -36.34 -6.20
C VAL A 62 4.01 -36.22 -7.17
N ASP A 63 3.02 -35.39 -6.83
CA ASP A 63 1.85 -35.16 -7.69
C ASP A 63 2.01 -33.98 -8.65
N ALA A 64 2.90 -33.03 -8.35
CA ALA A 64 3.14 -31.84 -9.17
C ALA A 64 4.53 -31.23 -8.89
N VAL A 65 5.04 -30.46 -9.86
CA VAL A 65 6.27 -29.68 -9.71
C VAL A 65 5.96 -28.20 -9.81
N ALA A 66 6.21 -27.45 -8.74
CA ALA A 66 6.06 -26.00 -8.71
C ALA A 66 7.43 -25.30 -8.83
N PHE A 67 7.46 -24.14 -9.49
CA PHE A 67 8.66 -23.32 -9.57
C PHE A 67 8.35 -21.82 -9.53
N SER A 68 9.32 -21.02 -9.06
CA SER A 68 9.22 -19.56 -9.12
C SER A 68 9.35 -19.09 -10.57
N ARG A 69 8.22 -18.67 -11.15
CA ARG A 69 8.17 -18.14 -12.52
C ARG A 69 8.68 -16.70 -12.61
N GLY A 70 8.50 -15.96 -11.52
CA GLY A 70 8.88 -14.56 -11.37
C GLY A 70 8.17 -13.87 -10.20
N PRO A 71 8.47 -12.60 -9.93
CA PRO A 71 9.55 -11.82 -10.55
C PRO A 71 10.94 -12.26 -10.03
N GLY A 72 12.01 -11.80 -10.67
CA GLY A 72 13.38 -12.09 -10.20
C GLY A 72 14.46 -12.06 -11.28
N LEU A 73 15.68 -12.44 -10.90
CA LEU A 73 16.85 -12.36 -11.78
C LEU A 73 16.76 -13.36 -12.94
N GLY A 74 16.66 -12.83 -14.16
CA GLY A 74 16.47 -13.62 -15.38
C GLY A 74 17.40 -14.83 -15.55
N PRO A 75 18.72 -14.73 -15.34
CA PRO A 75 19.62 -15.89 -15.40
C PRO A 75 19.22 -17.02 -14.44
N CYS A 76 18.86 -16.67 -13.21
CA CYS A 76 18.52 -17.62 -12.15
C CYS A 76 17.14 -18.24 -12.37
N LEU A 77 16.16 -17.44 -12.79
CA LEU A 77 14.84 -17.91 -13.21
C LEU A 77 14.95 -18.93 -14.36
N ARG A 78 15.82 -18.68 -15.36
CA ARG A 78 16.04 -19.63 -16.47
C ARG A 78 16.60 -20.97 -15.98
N THR A 79 17.54 -20.94 -15.05
CA THR A 79 18.11 -22.15 -14.45
C THR A 79 17.02 -22.96 -13.72
N VAL A 80 16.26 -22.32 -12.83
CA VAL A 80 15.17 -22.97 -12.07
C VAL A 80 14.07 -23.49 -12.98
N GLY A 81 13.59 -22.68 -13.92
CA GLY A 81 12.55 -23.10 -14.85
C GLY A 81 12.98 -24.28 -15.72
N THR A 82 14.25 -24.35 -16.10
CA THR A 82 14.77 -25.50 -16.88
C THR A 82 14.79 -26.76 -16.04
N ALA A 83 15.28 -26.67 -14.80
CA ALA A 83 15.25 -27.79 -13.88
C ALA A 83 13.82 -28.27 -13.59
N ALA A 84 12.88 -27.36 -13.36
CA ALA A 84 11.48 -27.70 -13.07
C ALA A 84 10.79 -28.39 -14.26
N ARG A 85 10.98 -27.87 -15.48
CA ARG A 85 10.45 -28.51 -16.71
C ARG A 85 11.00 -29.92 -16.91
N SER A 86 12.30 -30.11 -16.70
CA SER A 86 12.93 -31.43 -16.81
C SER A 86 12.39 -32.39 -15.76
N LEU A 87 12.23 -31.93 -14.51
CA LEU A 87 11.73 -32.76 -13.41
C LEU A 87 10.27 -33.18 -13.67
N ALA A 88 9.39 -32.23 -13.99
CA ALA A 88 7.98 -32.49 -14.29
C ALA A 88 7.82 -33.44 -15.48
N GLY A 89 8.64 -33.27 -16.53
CA GLY A 89 8.64 -34.15 -17.69
C GLY A 89 9.13 -35.57 -17.39
N THR A 90 10.13 -35.73 -16.52
CA THR A 90 10.65 -37.06 -16.12
C THR A 90 9.66 -37.81 -15.23
N LEU A 91 8.99 -37.11 -14.32
CA LEU A 91 7.99 -37.70 -13.42
C LEU A 91 6.60 -37.83 -14.07
N GLU A 92 6.40 -37.23 -15.25
CA GLU A 92 5.11 -37.16 -15.96
C GLU A 92 3.99 -36.49 -15.14
N VAL A 93 4.34 -35.47 -14.35
CA VAL A 93 3.41 -34.74 -13.47
C VAL A 93 3.16 -33.31 -13.95
N PRO A 94 2.04 -32.68 -13.55
CA PRO A 94 1.77 -31.27 -13.84
C PRO A 94 2.88 -30.32 -13.37
N LEU A 95 3.09 -29.26 -14.16
CA LEU A 95 4.02 -28.17 -13.86
C LEU A 95 3.22 -26.92 -13.45
N VAL A 96 3.61 -26.27 -12.36
CA VAL A 96 2.96 -25.06 -11.83
C VAL A 96 3.94 -23.89 -11.79
N GLY A 97 3.57 -22.77 -12.38
CA GLY A 97 4.39 -21.55 -12.41
C GLY A 97 3.91 -20.53 -11.39
N VAL A 98 4.63 -20.43 -10.28
CA VAL A 98 4.21 -19.65 -9.11
C VAL A 98 4.78 -18.24 -9.14
N ASN A 99 3.96 -17.25 -8.76
CA ASN A 99 4.43 -15.90 -8.50
C ASN A 99 5.09 -15.81 -7.12
N HIS A 100 6.35 -15.40 -7.09
CA HIS A 100 7.18 -15.36 -5.90
C HIS A 100 6.63 -14.43 -4.80
N MET A 101 6.02 -13.30 -5.18
CA MET A 101 5.50 -12.33 -4.22
C MET A 101 4.19 -12.81 -3.59
N ILE A 102 3.33 -13.46 -4.39
CA ILE A 102 2.11 -14.10 -3.87
C ILE A 102 2.48 -15.27 -2.97
N ALA A 103 3.57 -16.00 -3.25
CA ALA A 103 4.03 -17.09 -2.40
C ALA A 103 4.38 -16.62 -0.97
N HIS A 104 5.08 -15.48 -0.84
CA HIS A 104 5.37 -14.85 0.46
C HIS A 104 4.09 -14.49 1.24
N LEU A 105 3.05 -14.02 0.55
CA LEU A 105 1.75 -13.73 1.16
C LEU A 105 1.04 -15.02 1.60
N GLU A 106 0.91 -15.95 0.67
CA GLU A 106 0.10 -17.17 0.84
C GLU A 106 0.69 -18.10 1.89
N ILE A 107 2.02 -18.16 2.06
CA ILE A 107 2.61 -18.94 3.15
C ILE A 107 2.29 -18.33 4.52
N GLY A 108 2.27 -17.00 4.62
CA GLY A 108 1.91 -16.33 5.86
C GLY A 108 0.43 -16.47 6.17
N ARG A 109 -0.43 -16.41 5.14
CA ARG A 109 -1.86 -16.70 5.29
C ARG A 109 -2.11 -18.17 5.65
N HIS A 110 -1.33 -19.11 5.08
CA HIS A 110 -1.43 -20.54 5.35
C HIS A 110 -1.07 -20.90 6.80
N GLU A 111 0.02 -20.34 7.31
CA GLU A 111 0.51 -20.60 8.68
C GLU A 111 -0.24 -19.79 9.75
N SER A 112 -1.25 -19.01 9.35
CA SER A 112 -2.08 -18.21 10.24
C SER A 112 -3.56 -18.55 10.06
N ALA A 113 -4.40 -18.08 10.98
CA ALA A 113 -5.85 -18.19 10.86
C ALA A 113 -6.47 -16.98 10.11
N LEU A 114 -5.63 -16.16 9.46
CA LEU A 114 -6.08 -14.95 8.76
C LEU A 114 -6.79 -15.32 7.47
N SER A 115 -7.93 -14.70 7.23
CA SER A 115 -8.76 -14.98 6.05
C SER A 115 -8.34 -14.11 4.86
N ASP A 116 -8.35 -12.80 5.05
CA ASP A 116 -8.14 -11.77 4.02
C ASP A 116 -7.11 -10.73 4.45
N PRO A 117 -5.85 -11.13 4.73
CA PRO A 117 -4.85 -10.18 5.18
C PRO A 117 -4.38 -9.27 4.05
N VAL A 118 -4.15 -8.00 4.40
CA VAL A 118 -3.19 -7.17 3.67
C VAL A 118 -1.79 -7.71 3.95
N CYS A 119 -0.94 -7.78 2.93
CA CYS A 119 0.43 -8.27 3.07
C CYS A 119 1.44 -7.15 2.83
N LEU A 120 2.30 -6.90 3.82
CA LEU A 120 3.55 -6.16 3.60
C LEU A 120 4.63 -7.16 3.22
N ASN A 121 5.05 -7.17 1.96
CA ASN A 121 6.22 -7.93 1.51
C ASN A 121 7.43 -6.99 1.46
N ALA A 122 8.34 -7.09 2.44
CA ALA A 122 9.53 -6.25 2.54
C ALA A 122 10.81 -7.07 2.28
N SER A 123 11.36 -6.93 1.07
CA SER A 123 12.53 -7.70 0.61
C SER A 123 13.75 -6.80 0.35
N GLY A 124 14.87 -7.44 -0.03
CA GLY A 124 16.07 -6.71 -0.47
C GLY A 124 15.83 -5.91 -1.75
N ALA A 125 15.12 -6.50 -2.72
CA ALA A 125 14.95 -5.91 -4.04
C ALA A 125 13.77 -4.95 -4.13
N ASN A 126 12.65 -5.29 -3.47
CA ASN A 126 11.40 -4.53 -3.53
C ASN A 126 10.66 -4.52 -2.19
N ALA A 127 9.72 -3.61 -2.04
CA ALA A 127 8.72 -3.63 -0.99
C ALA A 127 7.34 -3.34 -1.59
N HIS A 128 6.36 -4.17 -1.26
CA HIS A 128 4.99 -4.04 -1.78
C HIS A 128 3.96 -4.26 -0.67
N LEU A 129 2.85 -3.54 -0.76
CA LEU A 129 1.61 -3.86 -0.07
C LEU A 129 0.65 -4.53 -1.03
N LEU A 130 0.22 -5.74 -0.69
CA LEU A 130 -0.69 -6.54 -1.50
C LEU A 130 -2.01 -6.75 -0.77
N GLY A 131 -3.12 -6.70 -1.49
CA GLY A 131 -4.45 -7.02 -0.97
C GLY A 131 -5.25 -7.83 -1.98
N TYR A 132 -6.03 -8.81 -1.52
CA TYR A 132 -6.86 -9.64 -2.40
C TYR A 132 -8.16 -8.92 -2.78
N HIS A 133 -8.39 -8.67 -4.06
CA HIS A 133 -9.61 -8.04 -4.55
C HIS A 133 -9.96 -8.50 -5.96
N ASP A 134 -11.21 -8.96 -6.12
CA ASP A 134 -11.81 -9.35 -7.40
C ASP A 134 -10.97 -10.41 -8.14
N GLY A 135 -10.80 -11.56 -7.49
CA GLY A 135 -10.07 -12.69 -8.07
C GLY A 135 -8.56 -12.49 -8.23
N ARG A 136 -7.97 -11.39 -7.71
CA ARG A 136 -6.55 -11.05 -7.91
C ARG A 136 -5.92 -10.42 -6.69
N TYR A 137 -4.61 -10.61 -6.52
CA TYR A 137 -3.83 -9.80 -5.57
C TYR A 137 -3.43 -8.48 -6.23
N ARG A 138 -3.86 -7.36 -5.64
CA ARG A 138 -3.62 -6.00 -6.10
C ARG A 138 -2.48 -5.35 -5.32
N VAL A 139 -1.57 -4.67 -6.00
CA VAL A 139 -0.57 -3.78 -5.38
C VAL A 139 -1.27 -2.50 -4.88
N LEU A 140 -1.37 -2.36 -3.56
CA LEU A 140 -1.94 -1.19 -2.88
C LEU A 140 -0.92 -0.05 -2.74
N GLY A 141 0.37 -0.38 -2.67
CA GLY A 141 1.49 0.55 -2.57
C GLY A 141 2.82 -0.16 -2.77
N GLU A 142 3.82 0.53 -3.30
CA GLU A 142 5.13 -0.05 -3.57
C GLU A 142 6.30 0.95 -3.41
N THR A 143 7.52 0.43 -3.39
CA THR A 143 8.71 1.28 -3.45
C THR A 143 8.85 1.91 -4.84
N MET A 144 9.11 3.22 -4.90
CA MET A 144 9.32 3.96 -6.15
C MET A 144 10.72 3.76 -6.73
N ASP A 145 11.66 3.24 -5.94
CA ASP A 145 13.06 3.13 -6.35
C ASP A 145 13.69 1.76 -6.07
N ALA A 146 14.43 1.63 -4.96
CA ALA A 146 15.08 0.42 -4.54
C ALA A 146 14.30 -0.21 -3.39
N GLY A 147 14.41 -1.53 -3.24
CA GLY A 147 13.94 -2.21 -2.05
C GLY A 147 14.65 -1.73 -0.78
N VAL A 148 13.94 -1.84 0.34
CA VAL A 148 14.44 -1.45 1.66
C VAL A 148 15.77 -2.14 2.01
N GLY A 149 15.93 -3.43 1.69
CA GLY A 149 17.18 -4.11 2.01
C GLY A 149 18.36 -3.64 1.15
N ASN A 150 18.14 -3.23 -0.11
CA ASN A 150 19.18 -2.62 -0.93
C ASN A 150 19.58 -1.23 -0.41
N ALA A 151 18.62 -0.45 0.10
CA ALA A 151 18.91 0.83 0.75
C ALA A 151 19.79 0.65 2.00
N ILE A 152 19.50 -0.37 2.82
CA ILE A 152 20.32 -0.75 3.97
C ILE A 152 21.70 -1.25 3.51
N ASP A 153 21.76 -2.18 2.56
CA ASP A 153 23.01 -2.75 2.05
C ASP A 153 23.91 -1.70 1.35
N LYS A 154 23.32 -0.63 0.80
CA LYS A 154 24.07 0.50 0.26
C LYS A 154 24.80 1.25 1.37
N PHE A 155 24.13 1.54 2.49
CA PHE A 155 24.75 2.16 3.66
C PHE A 155 25.82 1.25 4.29
N THR A 156 25.52 -0.03 4.50
CA THR A 156 26.50 -0.93 5.13
C THR A 156 27.77 -1.10 4.31
N ARG A 157 27.68 -1.07 2.97
CA ARG A 157 28.85 -1.05 2.09
C ARG A 157 29.66 0.23 2.21
N HIS A 158 29.00 1.38 2.39
CA HIS A 158 29.67 2.68 2.58
C HIS A 158 30.55 2.67 3.83
N VAL A 159 30.06 2.09 4.94
CA VAL A 159 30.82 1.94 6.20
C VAL A 159 31.77 0.73 6.21
N GLY A 160 31.97 0.06 5.08
CA GLY A 160 32.93 -1.03 4.91
C GLY A 160 32.48 -2.40 5.42
N TRP A 161 31.19 -2.62 5.67
CA TRP A 161 30.67 -3.93 6.10
C TRP A 161 30.32 -4.84 4.93
N SER A 162 30.61 -6.14 5.08
CA SER A 162 30.18 -7.18 4.13
C SER A 162 28.67 -7.43 4.15
N HIS A 163 28.12 -7.99 3.07
CA HIS A 163 26.75 -8.50 3.03
C HIS A 163 26.61 -9.75 3.93
N PRO A 164 25.46 -9.99 4.59
CA PRO A 164 24.24 -9.18 4.66
C PRO A 164 24.32 -7.99 5.63
N GLY A 165 23.79 -6.83 5.22
CA GLY A 165 23.82 -5.60 6.01
C GLY A 165 22.72 -5.49 7.08
N GLY A 166 21.53 -6.03 6.81
CA GLY A 166 20.36 -5.94 7.70
C GLY A 166 20.62 -6.29 9.17
N PRO A 167 21.12 -7.51 9.48
CA PRO A 167 21.41 -7.92 10.86
C PRO A 167 22.47 -7.05 11.56
N LYS A 168 23.40 -6.45 10.80
CA LYS A 168 24.46 -5.59 11.35
C LYS A 168 23.91 -4.22 11.74
N VAL A 169 23.05 -3.65 10.90
CA VAL A 169 22.33 -2.40 11.22
C VAL A 169 21.43 -2.59 12.43
N GLU A 170 20.76 -3.74 12.52
CA GLU A 170 19.94 -4.08 13.68
C GLU A 170 20.76 -4.13 14.99
N ALA A 171 21.90 -4.82 14.97
CA ALA A 171 22.80 -4.89 16.12
C ALA A 171 23.34 -3.51 16.53
N ALA A 172 23.87 -2.73 15.57
CA ALA A 172 24.41 -1.40 15.85
C ALA A 172 23.34 -0.41 16.36
N ALA A 173 22.12 -0.48 15.84
CA ALA A 173 21.01 0.31 16.36
C ALA A 173 20.61 -0.09 17.78
N ALA A 174 20.66 -1.38 18.11
CA ALA A 174 20.40 -1.86 19.47
C ALA A 174 21.46 -1.37 20.47
N GLU A 175 22.72 -1.24 20.03
CA GLU A 175 23.79 -0.62 20.84
C GLU A 175 23.48 0.85 21.14
N ALA A 176 23.13 1.66 20.14
CA ALA A 176 22.70 3.05 20.36
C ALA A 176 21.49 3.16 21.31
N ALA A 177 20.50 2.28 21.15
CA ALA A 177 19.33 2.25 22.03
C ALA A 177 19.70 1.89 23.48
N ALA A 178 20.65 0.97 23.67
CA ALA A 178 21.14 0.58 24.99
C ALA A 178 21.88 1.72 25.69
N GLU A 179 22.77 2.44 24.97
CA GLU A 179 23.47 3.61 25.49
C GLU A 179 22.53 4.73 25.92
N ALA A 180 21.41 4.89 25.22
CA ALA A 180 20.37 5.85 25.57
C ALA A 180 19.49 5.43 26.76
N GLY A 181 19.74 4.29 27.41
CA GLY A 181 18.97 3.80 28.55
C GLY A 181 17.98 2.66 28.22
N GLY A 182 18.19 1.98 27.09
CA GLY A 182 17.56 0.70 26.78
C GLY A 182 16.09 0.76 26.39
N ARG A 183 15.56 1.94 26.00
CA ARG A 183 14.21 2.04 25.44
C ARG A 183 14.30 2.53 23.99
N PRO A 184 13.46 2.01 23.07
CA PRO A 184 13.43 2.45 21.68
C PRO A 184 13.13 3.94 21.49
N ASN A 185 12.67 4.63 22.54
CA ASN A 185 12.31 6.06 22.55
C ASN A 185 13.21 6.88 23.49
N ALA A 186 14.35 6.35 23.91
CA ALA A 186 15.16 6.95 24.97
C ALA A 186 16.10 8.07 24.49
N THR A 187 16.39 8.14 23.19
CA THR A 187 17.14 9.24 22.61
C THR A 187 16.25 10.47 22.51
N GLU A 188 16.53 11.51 23.31
CA GLU A 188 15.85 12.82 23.17
C GLU A 188 16.16 13.49 21.83
N ASP A 189 17.17 13.01 21.12
CA ASP A 189 17.67 13.53 19.85
C ASP A 189 17.81 12.38 18.82
N LEU A 190 16.96 12.42 17.79
CA LEU A 190 16.96 11.48 16.66
C LEU A 190 17.55 12.20 15.44
N LEU A 191 18.62 11.65 14.86
CA LEU A 191 19.21 12.17 13.62
C LEU A 191 18.12 12.27 12.53
N GLU A 192 17.98 13.47 11.96
CA GLU A 192 16.97 13.74 10.93
C GLU A 192 17.40 13.12 9.60
N LEU A 193 16.59 12.18 9.11
CA LEU A 193 16.78 11.58 7.79
C LEU A 193 15.54 11.84 6.92
N PRO A 194 15.68 11.87 5.58
CA PRO A 194 14.55 12.06 4.68
C PRO A 194 13.44 11.01 4.89
N TYR A 195 12.21 11.48 5.07
CA TYR A 195 11.01 10.65 5.17
C TYR A 195 10.13 10.87 3.94
N VAL A 196 10.19 9.96 2.96
CA VAL A 196 9.55 10.13 1.65
C VAL A 196 8.45 9.08 1.46
N VAL A 197 7.22 9.47 1.83
CA VAL A 197 5.99 8.71 1.55
C VAL A 197 5.06 9.60 0.73
N LYS A 198 4.66 9.12 -0.44
CA LYS A 198 3.76 9.79 -1.38
C LYS A 198 2.52 8.91 -1.60
N GLY A 199 1.37 9.30 -1.04
CA GLY A 199 0.18 8.45 -1.09
C GLY A 199 0.41 7.12 -0.37
N MET A 200 0.42 6.04 -1.14
CA MET A 200 0.70 4.66 -0.71
C MET A 200 2.12 4.19 -1.07
N ASP A 201 2.87 4.99 -1.82
CA ASP A 201 4.19 4.66 -2.34
C ASP A 201 5.29 5.35 -1.53
N PHE A 202 6.50 4.82 -1.57
CA PHE A 202 7.59 5.28 -0.71
C PHE A 202 8.96 5.13 -1.38
N SER A 203 9.95 5.88 -0.94
CA SER A 203 11.28 5.93 -1.57
C SER A 203 12.39 5.84 -0.51
N PHE A 204 13.42 5.02 -0.81
CA PHE A 204 14.57 4.84 0.07
C PHE A 204 15.89 5.32 -0.54
N SER A 205 15.92 5.78 -1.79
CA SER A 205 17.18 6.25 -2.42
C SER A 205 17.80 7.43 -1.68
N GLY A 206 16.99 8.43 -1.30
CA GLY A 206 17.44 9.62 -0.58
C GLY A 206 17.91 9.32 0.84
N ILE A 207 17.27 8.37 1.53
CA ILE A 207 17.60 8.06 2.93
C ILE A 207 18.97 7.40 3.07
N SER A 208 19.34 6.51 2.14
CA SER A 208 20.69 5.91 2.15
C SER A 208 21.79 6.95 1.92
N SER A 209 21.56 7.93 1.05
CA SER A 209 22.53 9.01 0.80
C SER A 209 22.68 9.91 2.03
N ALA A 210 21.57 10.32 2.66
CA ALA A 210 21.63 11.10 3.89
C ALA A 210 22.29 10.36 5.05
N ALA A 211 22.11 9.04 5.14
CA ALA A 211 22.80 8.20 6.13
C ALA A 211 24.31 8.16 5.89
N ASN A 212 24.76 8.07 4.63
CA ASN A 212 26.17 8.15 4.27
C ASN A 212 26.76 9.52 4.65
N ASP A 213 26.07 10.61 4.29
CA ASP A 213 26.51 11.97 4.58
C ASP A 213 26.66 12.19 6.09
N ALA A 214 25.67 11.74 6.89
CA ALA A 214 25.75 11.84 8.35
C ALA A 214 26.95 11.08 8.95
N TYR A 215 27.25 9.89 8.42
CA TYR A 215 28.44 9.13 8.83
C TYR A 215 29.74 9.86 8.45
N ASP A 216 29.81 10.41 7.23
CA ASP A 216 30.98 11.15 6.75
C ASP A 216 31.18 12.47 7.52
N ASP A 217 30.10 13.09 8.01
CA ASP A 217 30.10 14.27 8.87
C ASP A 217 30.47 13.98 10.34
N GLY A 218 30.65 12.70 10.70
CA GLY A 218 31.20 12.26 11.98
C GLY A 218 30.19 11.73 12.99
N GLU A 219 28.93 11.49 12.60
CA GLU A 219 27.98 10.76 13.45
C GLU A 219 28.44 9.32 13.67
N SER A 220 28.17 8.78 14.86
CA SER A 220 28.51 7.38 15.15
C SER A 220 27.68 6.43 14.29
N VAL A 221 28.28 5.31 13.85
CA VAL A 221 27.59 4.35 12.98
C VAL A 221 26.34 3.78 13.65
N GLU A 222 26.37 3.62 14.98
CA GLU A 222 25.25 3.15 15.81
C GLU A 222 24.09 4.15 15.78
N ARG A 223 24.35 5.46 15.93
CA ARG A 223 23.33 6.51 15.83
C ARG A 223 22.71 6.59 14.44
N VAL A 224 23.54 6.48 13.39
CA VAL A 224 23.05 6.45 12.01
C VAL A 224 22.21 5.19 11.76
N CYS A 225 22.65 4.02 12.22
CA CYS A 225 21.89 2.77 12.11
C CYS A 225 20.53 2.86 12.83
N PHE A 226 20.50 3.45 14.03
CA PHE A 226 19.28 3.66 14.78
C PHE A 226 18.31 4.58 14.05
N ALA A 227 18.77 5.75 13.59
CA ALA A 227 17.93 6.67 12.84
C ALA A 227 17.44 6.08 11.51
N LEU A 228 18.32 5.42 10.75
CA LEU A 228 17.97 4.75 9.50
C LEU A 228 16.85 3.72 9.73
N GLN A 229 16.99 2.92 10.78
CA GLN A 229 16.01 1.90 11.16
C GLN A 229 14.65 2.50 11.53
N GLU A 230 14.64 3.52 12.39
CA GLU A 230 13.41 4.19 12.83
C GLU A 230 12.67 4.83 11.65
N HIS A 231 13.37 5.50 10.75
CA HIS A 231 12.73 6.17 9.60
C HIS A 231 12.21 5.15 8.58
N VAL A 232 13.02 4.16 8.19
CA VAL A 232 12.63 3.14 7.21
C VAL A 232 11.43 2.33 7.68
N PHE A 233 11.44 1.84 8.92
CA PHE A 233 10.35 1.01 9.42
C PHE A 233 9.11 1.81 9.78
N ALA A 234 9.26 3.08 10.17
CA ALA A 234 8.11 3.98 10.30
C ALA A 234 7.45 4.27 8.94
N MET A 235 8.21 4.35 7.84
CA MET A 235 7.63 4.46 6.48
C MET A 235 6.83 3.20 6.12
N LEU A 236 7.42 2.00 6.27
CA LEU A 236 6.73 0.73 6.00
C LEU A 236 5.48 0.53 6.87
N THR A 237 5.55 0.91 8.15
CA THR A 237 4.42 0.80 9.09
C THR A 237 3.32 1.81 8.76
N GLU A 238 3.69 3.03 8.36
CA GLU A 238 2.74 4.06 7.92
C GLU A 238 1.94 3.62 6.70
N VAL A 239 2.61 3.15 5.65
CA VAL A 239 1.90 2.70 4.44
C VAL A 239 1.05 1.46 4.72
N SER A 240 1.48 0.58 5.64
CA SER A 240 0.68 -0.57 6.08
C SER A 240 -0.60 -0.11 6.79
N GLU A 241 -0.49 0.88 7.70
CA GLU A 241 -1.65 1.49 8.36
C GLU A 241 -2.61 2.17 7.37
N ARG A 242 -2.08 2.81 6.33
CA ARG A 242 -2.87 3.41 5.24
C ARG A 242 -3.59 2.34 4.43
N ALA A 243 -2.93 1.24 4.06
CA ALA A 243 -3.56 0.13 3.33
C ALA A 243 -4.72 -0.50 4.12
N LEU A 244 -4.51 -0.78 5.42
CA LEU A 244 -5.58 -1.31 6.28
C LEU A 244 -6.76 -0.33 6.37
N SER A 245 -6.49 0.98 6.45
CA SER A 245 -7.55 2.00 6.48
C SER A 245 -8.30 2.13 5.16
N LEU A 246 -7.58 2.03 4.03
CA LEU A 246 -8.15 2.12 2.69
C LEU A 246 -9.06 0.94 2.38
N THR A 247 -8.60 -0.26 2.72
CA THR A 247 -9.32 -1.53 2.46
C THR A 247 -10.42 -1.79 3.49
N GLY A 248 -10.26 -1.29 4.72
CA GLY A 248 -11.09 -1.67 5.85
C GLY A 248 -10.74 -3.05 6.40
N ALA A 249 -9.59 -3.62 6.00
CA ALA A 249 -9.10 -4.88 6.51
C ALA A 249 -8.53 -4.71 7.93
N ASP A 250 -8.75 -5.74 8.75
CA ASP A 250 -8.28 -5.82 10.14
C ASP A 250 -7.23 -6.94 10.31
N GLU A 251 -6.58 -7.34 9.22
CA GLU A 251 -5.59 -8.43 9.21
C GLU A 251 -4.35 -8.00 8.41
N LEU A 252 -3.17 -8.15 9.00
CA LEU A 252 -1.89 -7.84 8.37
C LEU A 252 -0.93 -9.03 8.47
N VAL A 253 -0.37 -9.44 7.33
CA VAL A 253 0.70 -10.44 7.26
C VAL A 253 2.00 -9.82 6.76
N LEU A 254 3.12 -10.25 7.35
CA LEU A 254 4.47 -9.81 6.96
C LEU A 254 5.17 -10.89 6.12
N GLY A 255 5.69 -10.50 4.96
CA GLY A 255 6.52 -11.32 4.10
C GLY A 255 7.87 -10.65 3.80
N GLY A 256 8.80 -11.42 3.24
CA GLY A 256 10.09 -10.91 2.78
C GLY A 256 11.18 -10.82 3.86
N GLY A 257 12.43 -10.89 3.41
CA GLY A 257 13.58 -11.10 4.28
C GLY A 257 13.85 -9.99 5.30
N VAL A 258 13.43 -8.75 5.01
CA VAL A 258 13.54 -7.62 5.96
C VAL A 258 12.56 -7.77 7.12
N GLY A 259 11.48 -8.54 6.94
CA GLY A 259 10.55 -8.89 8.00
C GLY A 259 11.16 -9.68 9.17
N GLN A 260 12.40 -10.18 9.03
CA GLN A 260 13.14 -10.78 10.13
C GLN A 260 13.63 -9.78 11.17
N ASN A 261 13.65 -8.48 10.87
CA ASN A 261 14.07 -7.48 11.85
C ASN A 261 13.04 -7.38 13.00
N ASP A 262 13.51 -7.42 14.24
CA ASP A 262 12.68 -7.38 15.45
C ASP A 262 11.96 -6.04 15.61
N ARG A 263 12.64 -4.93 15.30
CA ARG A 263 12.08 -3.58 15.42
C ARG A 263 10.95 -3.33 14.43
N LEU A 264 11.08 -3.77 13.17
CA LEU A 264 10.00 -3.69 12.20
C LEU A 264 8.77 -4.47 12.69
N ARG A 265 8.98 -5.71 13.18
CA ARG A 265 7.91 -6.55 13.75
C ARG A 265 7.26 -5.89 14.98
N GLU A 266 8.03 -5.21 15.82
CA GLU A 266 7.53 -4.45 16.96
C GLU A 266 6.65 -3.26 16.53
N MET A 267 7.10 -2.46 15.55
CA MET A 267 6.34 -1.32 15.04
C MET A 267 5.01 -1.76 14.42
N LEU A 268 5.04 -2.79 13.55
CA LEU A 268 3.84 -3.34 12.91
C LEU A 268 2.86 -3.89 13.95
N ARG A 269 3.35 -4.65 14.94
CA ARG A 269 2.51 -5.17 16.03
C ARG A 269 1.86 -4.05 16.84
N THR A 270 2.62 -3.01 17.17
CA THR A 270 2.12 -1.84 17.91
C THR A 270 1.05 -1.11 17.11
N MET A 271 1.27 -0.93 15.81
CA MET A 271 0.30 -0.31 14.89
C MET A 271 -0.99 -1.13 14.79
N CYS A 272 -0.88 -2.44 14.56
CA CYS A 272 -2.04 -3.33 14.45
C CYS A 272 -2.83 -3.38 15.77
N ALA A 273 -2.16 -3.50 16.91
CA ALA A 273 -2.80 -3.49 18.23
C ALA A 273 -3.55 -2.16 18.51
N ALA A 274 -2.98 -1.01 18.11
CA ALA A 274 -3.64 0.30 18.28
C ALA A 274 -4.90 0.46 17.41
N ARG A 275 -5.03 -0.34 16.35
CA ARG A 275 -6.19 -0.37 15.45
C ARG A 275 -7.19 -1.47 15.78
N GLY A 276 -6.79 -2.49 16.54
CA GLY A 276 -7.58 -3.71 16.71
C GLY A 276 -7.45 -4.67 15.52
N ALA A 277 -6.37 -4.59 14.75
CA ALA A 277 -6.06 -5.51 13.67
C ALA A 277 -5.17 -6.67 14.16
N ASP A 278 -5.36 -7.85 13.58
CA ASP A 278 -4.52 -9.02 13.78
C ASP A 278 -3.23 -8.91 12.96
N PHE A 279 -2.11 -9.34 13.55
CA PHE A 279 -0.80 -9.29 12.91
C PHE A 279 -0.12 -10.64 12.97
N TYR A 280 0.33 -11.15 11.82
CA TYR A 280 1.12 -12.36 11.73
C TYR A 280 2.44 -12.14 10.99
N ALA A 281 3.53 -12.55 11.63
CA ALA A 281 4.85 -12.66 11.00
C ALA A 281 5.26 -14.15 11.02
N PRO A 282 5.42 -14.78 9.85
CA PRO A 282 5.90 -16.17 9.77
C PRO A 282 7.25 -16.33 10.45
N PRO A 283 7.63 -17.57 10.86
CA PRO A 283 8.97 -17.84 11.34
C PRO A 283 10.02 -17.51 10.28
N ALA A 284 11.26 -17.21 10.72
CA ALA A 284 12.35 -16.74 9.85
C ALA A 284 12.62 -17.64 8.62
N ARG A 285 12.33 -18.94 8.73
CA ARG A 285 12.44 -19.93 7.64
C ARG A 285 11.49 -19.68 6.45
N TYR A 286 10.41 -18.93 6.66
CA TYR A 286 9.44 -18.57 5.63
C TYR A 286 9.51 -17.10 5.21
N LEU A 287 10.11 -16.23 6.04
CA LEU A 287 10.33 -14.81 5.70
C LEU A 287 11.41 -14.64 4.62
N ARG A 288 12.44 -15.49 4.61
CA ARG A 288 13.44 -15.50 3.53
C ARG A 288 12.90 -16.21 2.30
N ASP A 289 13.49 -15.93 1.14
CA ASP A 289 13.22 -16.67 -0.08
C ASP A 289 13.40 -18.16 0.17
N ASN A 290 12.32 -18.91 -0.01
CA ASN A 290 12.35 -20.33 0.25
C ASN A 290 11.51 -21.13 -0.76
N ALA A 291 11.83 -22.41 -0.95
CA ALA A 291 11.05 -23.24 -1.87
C ALA A 291 9.72 -23.72 -1.27
N GLY A 292 9.49 -23.54 0.03
CA GLY A 292 8.29 -24.03 0.70
C GLY A 292 7.08 -23.20 0.42
N MET A 293 7.25 -21.88 0.44
CA MET A 293 6.19 -20.98 -0.02
C MET A 293 5.80 -21.25 -1.47
N ILE A 294 6.77 -21.64 -2.32
CA ILE A 294 6.53 -22.03 -3.71
C ILE A 294 5.77 -23.36 -3.78
N ALA A 295 6.16 -24.35 -2.98
CA ALA A 295 5.50 -25.65 -2.91
C ALA A 295 4.07 -25.54 -2.36
N VAL A 296 3.85 -24.82 -1.27
CA VAL A 296 2.53 -24.62 -0.63
C VAL A 296 1.57 -23.90 -1.58
N LEU A 297 2.01 -22.79 -2.20
CA LEU A 297 1.19 -22.11 -3.20
C LEU A 297 1.00 -22.98 -4.45
N GLY A 298 2.05 -23.67 -4.89
CA GLY A 298 2.01 -24.58 -6.03
C GLY A 298 1.00 -25.71 -5.84
N ALA A 299 0.90 -26.28 -4.64
CA ALA A 299 -0.07 -27.32 -4.30
C ALA A 299 -1.51 -26.77 -4.34
N LYS A 300 -1.75 -25.57 -3.79
CA LYS A 300 -3.06 -24.90 -3.87
C LYS A 300 -3.48 -24.65 -5.33
N MET A 301 -2.56 -24.14 -6.14
CA MET A 301 -2.77 -23.91 -7.58
C MET A 301 -3.03 -25.23 -8.33
N ALA A 302 -2.23 -26.27 -8.07
CA ALA A 302 -2.40 -27.58 -8.68
C ALA A 302 -3.77 -28.19 -8.35
N ALA A 303 -4.21 -28.10 -7.09
CA ALA A 303 -5.52 -28.57 -6.64
C ALA A 303 -6.68 -27.81 -7.32
N ALA A 304 -6.49 -26.53 -7.63
CA ALA A 304 -7.43 -25.72 -8.41
C ALA A 304 -7.34 -25.97 -9.94
N GLY A 305 -6.41 -26.82 -10.39
CA GLY A 305 -6.17 -27.11 -11.81
C GLY A 305 -5.35 -26.03 -12.54
N ASP A 306 -4.78 -25.06 -11.83
CA ASP A 306 -3.94 -24.00 -12.39
C ASP A 306 -2.53 -24.53 -12.66
N THR A 307 -2.40 -25.14 -13.83
CA THR A 307 -1.18 -25.82 -14.30
C THR A 307 -0.78 -25.28 -15.67
N LEU A 308 0.51 -25.43 -16.01
CA LEU A 308 1.09 -24.89 -17.24
C LEU A 308 1.60 -26.00 -18.15
N PRO A 309 1.33 -25.96 -19.46
CA PRO A 309 2.06 -26.79 -20.40
C PRO A 309 3.52 -26.34 -20.45
N ILE A 310 4.45 -27.28 -20.61
CA ILE A 310 5.90 -27.01 -20.69
C ILE A 310 6.21 -25.89 -21.69
N ARG A 311 5.55 -25.89 -22.87
CA ARG A 311 5.71 -24.85 -23.90
C ARG A 311 5.26 -23.45 -23.47
N GLY A 312 4.32 -23.36 -22.52
CA GLY A 312 3.79 -22.11 -21.95
C GLY A 312 4.49 -21.64 -20.67
N SER A 313 5.45 -22.41 -20.14
CA SER A 313 6.13 -22.14 -18.87
C SER A 313 7.31 -21.15 -18.96
N SER A 314 7.22 -20.15 -19.85
CA SER A 314 8.26 -19.13 -19.96
C SER A 314 8.41 -18.36 -18.65
N ILE A 315 9.66 -18.08 -18.28
CA ILE A 315 9.97 -17.23 -17.12
C ILE A 315 9.56 -15.79 -17.40
N ASP A 316 9.25 -15.06 -16.35
CA ASP A 316 8.90 -13.64 -16.44
C ASP A 316 9.59 -12.88 -15.30
N PRO A 317 10.73 -12.22 -15.58
CA PRO A 317 11.45 -11.44 -14.58
C PRO A 317 10.62 -10.33 -13.93
N GLU A 318 9.58 -9.86 -14.61
CA GLU A 318 8.72 -8.73 -14.22
C GLU A 318 7.31 -9.18 -13.85
N PHE A 319 7.15 -10.45 -13.43
CA PHE A 319 5.85 -11.06 -13.20
C PHE A 319 5.10 -10.38 -12.04
N ARG A 320 4.18 -9.47 -12.34
CA ARG A 320 3.45 -8.70 -11.31
C ARG A 320 2.37 -9.58 -10.64
N PRO A 321 2.08 -9.37 -9.35
CA PRO A 321 1.03 -10.11 -8.63
C PRO A 321 -0.35 -9.87 -9.25
N ASP A 322 -0.59 -8.65 -9.73
CA ASP A 322 -1.85 -8.22 -10.35
C ASP A 322 -2.19 -9.01 -11.63
N GLN A 323 -1.17 -9.59 -12.27
CA GLN A 323 -1.34 -10.37 -13.50
C GLN A 323 -1.85 -11.79 -13.22
N VAL A 324 -1.74 -12.26 -11.97
CA VAL A 324 -2.07 -13.64 -11.59
C VAL A 324 -3.55 -13.73 -11.20
N PRO A 325 -4.38 -14.46 -11.96
CA PRO A 325 -5.71 -14.84 -11.48
C PRO A 325 -5.56 -15.80 -10.29
N VAL A 326 -6.30 -15.56 -9.23
CA VAL A 326 -6.31 -16.38 -8.03
C VAL A 326 -7.46 -17.38 -8.17
N THR A 327 -7.11 -18.60 -8.55
CA THR A 327 -8.06 -19.70 -8.83
C THR A 327 -8.30 -20.62 -7.63
N TRP A 328 -7.49 -20.48 -6.59
CA TRP A 328 -7.49 -21.35 -5.40
C TRP A 328 -8.21 -20.74 -4.19
N ARG A 329 -8.97 -19.66 -4.41
CA ARG A 329 -9.78 -18.97 -3.39
C ARG A 329 -11.20 -18.79 -3.91
N ASP A 330 -12.16 -18.68 -2.99
CA ASP A 330 -13.55 -18.38 -3.33
C ASP A 330 -13.72 -16.89 -3.70
N ASP A 331 -14.52 -16.59 -4.73
CA ASP A 331 -14.74 -15.23 -5.27
C ASP A 331 -15.38 -14.25 -4.26
N ASP A 332 -16.00 -14.76 -3.19
CA ASP A 332 -16.60 -13.95 -2.12
C ASP A 332 -15.55 -13.32 -1.17
N SER A 333 -14.28 -13.73 -1.26
CA SER A 333 -13.22 -13.17 -0.41
C SER A 333 -12.71 -11.82 -0.96
N SER A 334 -12.62 -10.79 -0.13
CA SER A 334 -12.07 -9.49 -0.55
C SER A 334 -11.57 -8.68 0.63
N VAL A 335 -10.38 -8.09 0.48
CA VAL A 335 -9.88 -7.09 1.43
C VAL A 335 -10.71 -5.82 1.39
N VAL A 336 -11.32 -5.52 0.24
CA VAL A 336 -12.27 -4.41 0.11
C VAL A 336 -13.62 -4.92 0.59
N ARG A 337 -13.87 -4.83 1.90
CA ARG A 337 -15.21 -5.05 2.41
C ARG A 337 -16.08 -3.87 1.96
N GLY A 338 -16.91 -4.10 0.95
CA GLY A 338 -18.17 -3.37 0.84
C GLY A 338 -18.80 -3.41 2.23
N ARG A 339 -19.14 -2.25 2.79
CA ARG A 339 -19.55 -2.07 4.19
C ARG A 339 -20.95 -2.66 4.46
N ASP A 340 -21.22 -3.85 3.94
CA ASP A 340 -22.43 -4.62 4.17
C ASP A 340 -22.26 -5.36 5.49
N GLY A 341 -22.82 -4.75 6.54
CA GLY A 341 -23.14 -5.45 7.77
C GLY A 341 -22.00 -5.53 8.80
N LEU A 342 -21.46 -4.39 9.21
CA LEU A 342 -21.05 -4.08 10.59
C LEU A 342 -20.50 -2.67 10.57
N ALA A 343 -21.39 -1.69 10.73
CA ALA A 343 -20.99 -0.47 11.43
C ALA A 343 -20.58 -0.93 12.82
N SER A 344 -19.29 -1.18 13.03
CA SER A 344 -18.72 -0.90 14.34
C SER A 344 -19.12 0.54 14.63
N GLU A 345 -20.04 0.70 15.59
CA GLU A 345 -20.43 2.01 16.08
C GLU A 345 -19.17 2.85 16.27
N PRO A 346 -19.16 4.14 15.86
CA PRO A 346 -18.01 4.99 16.11
C PRO A 346 -17.64 4.83 17.59
N GLN A 347 -16.42 4.34 17.86
CA GLN A 347 -15.93 4.21 19.23
C GLN A 347 -16.00 5.59 19.87
N LEU A 348 -17.03 5.80 20.68
CA LEU A 348 -17.22 6.99 21.49
C LEU A 348 -16.05 7.08 22.46
N CYS A 349 -15.15 8.04 22.25
CA CYS A 349 -14.26 8.48 23.30
C CYS A 349 -15.13 9.16 24.37
N PRO A 350 -14.95 8.84 25.66
CA PRO A 350 -15.64 9.52 26.73
C PRO A 350 -14.92 10.86 26.95
N GLU A 351 -15.19 11.85 26.10
CA GLU A 351 -15.04 13.28 26.35
C GLU A 351 -15.35 14.06 25.05
N ASN A 352 -16.57 14.60 24.99
CA ASN A 352 -17.17 15.57 24.05
C ASN A 352 -18.12 15.03 22.96
N ASP A 353 -19.32 15.61 22.95
CA ASP A 353 -20.37 15.54 21.94
C ASP A 353 -19.86 16.00 20.55
N ALA A 354 -19.49 15.06 19.68
CA ALA A 354 -19.54 15.16 18.22
C ALA A 354 -19.25 13.79 17.59
N THR A 355 -19.84 13.51 16.43
CA THR A 355 -19.53 12.33 15.60
C THR A 355 -18.13 12.44 14.99
N ASP A 356 -17.09 12.10 15.77
CA ASP A 356 -15.70 12.13 15.31
C ASP A 356 -15.45 11.01 14.27
N LEU A 357 -14.99 11.40 13.07
CA LEU A 357 -14.53 10.48 12.04
C LEU A 357 -13.04 10.20 12.23
N ARG A 358 -12.69 8.94 12.48
CA ARG A 358 -11.29 8.52 12.69
C ARG A 358 -10.69 7.99 11.39
N GLY A 359 -9.73 8.72 10.83
CA GLY A 359 -8.91 8.28 9.70
C GLY A 359 -7.62 7.59 10.15
N ALA A 360 -6.81 7.18 9.16
CA ALA A 360 -5.50 6.56 9.41
C ALA A 360 -4.56 7.49 10.21
N GLU A 361 -4.56 8.79 9.93
CA GLU A 361 -3.57 9.72 10.49
C GLU A 361 -4.16 10.82 11.37
N ALA A 362 -5.45 11.13 11.20
CA ALA A 362 -6.12 12.22 11.89
C ALA A 362 -7.52 11.83 12.37
N VAL A 363 -7.95 12.49 13.44
CA VAL A 363 -9.34 12.52 13.88
C VAL A 363 -9.94 13.82 13.39
N VAL A 364 -11.11 13.72 12.77
CA VAL A 364 -11.85 14.85 12.20
C VAL A 364 -13.15 15.00 12.98
N GLY A 365 -13.29 16.10 13.70
CA GLY A 365 -14.51 16.48 14.41
C GLY A 365 -15.19 17.67 13.76
N VAL A 366 -16.51 17.60 13.64
CA VAL A 366 -17.33 18.75 13.20
C VAL A 366 -17.82 19.47 14.45
N VAL A 367 -17.52 20.76 14.54
CA VAL A 367 -17.88 21.60 15.68
C VAL A 367 -18.98 22.57 15.26
N ALA A 368 -20.09 22.57 15.99
CA ALA A 368 -21.15 23.56 15.83
C ALA A 368 -20.64 24.93 16.27
N SER A 369 -20.96 25.99 15.53
CA SER A 369 -20.48 27.34 15.86
C SER A 369 -21.02 27.83 17.19
N ASP A 370 -20.13 28.24 18.09
CA ASP A 370 -20.43 29.11 19.23
C ASP A 370 -20.03 30.56 18.87
N PRO A 371 -20.86 31.58 19.17
CA PRO A 371 -20.47 32.98 19.07
C PRO A 371 -19.11 33.34 19.71
N ALA A 372 -18.66 32.58 20.71
CA ALA A 372 -17.36 32.74 21.37
C ALA A 372 -16.15 32.36 20.48
N ASP A 373 -16.34 31.53 19.46
CA ASP A 373 -15.25 31.04 18.59
C ASP A 373 -14.83 32.06 17.52
N GLY A 374 -15.64 33.12 17.31
CA GLY A 374 -15.37 34.13 16.28
C GLY A 374 -15.51 33.62 14.83
N ILE A 375 -15.98 32.40 14.63
CA ILE A 375 -16.24 31.78 13.33
C ILE A 375 -17.76 31.69 13.12
N ASN A 376 -18.23 32.22 11.99
CA ASN A 376 -19.66 32.14 11.63
C ASN A 376 -19.96 30.80 10.94
N GLY A 377 -20.83 29.99 11.56
CA GLY A 377 -21.24 28.69 11.03
C GLY A 377 -20.30 27.53 11.39
N PRO A 378 -20.71 26.28 11.14
CA PRO A 378 -19.97 25.10 11.57
C PRO A 378 -18.56 25.07 10.96
N PHE A 379 -17.62 24.46 11.69
CA PHE A 379 -16.25 24.29 11.25
C PHE A 379 -15.74 22.89 11.58
N VAL A 380 -14.63 22.51 10.96
CA VAL A 380 -13.99 21.21 11.12
C VAL A 380 -12.68 21.38 11.90
N ARG A 381 -12.48 20.56 12.92
CA ARG A 381 -11.18 20.39 13.57
C ARG A 381 -10.58 19.07 13.16
N LYS A 382 -9.46 19.12 12.43
CA LYS A 382 -8.67 17.96 12.05
C LYS A 382 -7.41 17.91 12.90
N ARG A 383 -7.30 16.92 13.78
CA ARG A 383 -6.16 16.72 14.68
C ARG A 383 -5.38 15.48 14.30
N ARG A 384 -4.08 15.62 13.99
CA ARG A 384 -3.20 14.48 13.74
C ARG A 384 -2.83 13.78 15.04
N VAL A 385 -3.20 12.51 15.16
CA VAL A 385 -3.00 11.75 16.39
C VAL A 385 -1.58 11.22 16.48
N GLN A 386 -1.05 11.17 17.70
CA GLN A 386 0.27 10.59 17.95
C GLN A 386 0.28 9.10 17.59
N LYS A 387 1.34 8.66 16.90
CA LYS A 387 1.57 7.26 16.56
C LYS A 387 2.60 6.65 17.52
N SER A 388 2.13 5.74 18.38
CA SER A 388 2.97 5.08 19.40
C SER A 388 4.02 4.14 18.81
N TYR A 389 3.84 3.65 17.58
CA TYR A 389 4.81 2.79 16.90
C TYR A 389 6.05 3.54 16.38
N ARG A 390 6.02 4.88 16.30
CA ARG A 390 7.14 5.70 15.82
C ARG A 390 7.95 6.24 16.98
N HIS A 391 9.22 6.54 16.72
CA HIS A 391 10.00 7.38 17.63
C HIS A 391 9.29 8.72 17.90
N PRO A 392 9.19 9.20 19.16
CA PRO A 392 8.44 10.41 19.51
C PRO A 392 8.91 11.69 18.82
N VAL A 393 10.22 11.81 18.55
CA VAL A 393 10.78 12.95 17.80
C VAL A 393 10.31 12.90 16.35
N LEU A 394 10.43 11.74 15.69
CA LEU A 394 9.97 11.53 14.32
C LEU A 394 8.48 11.80 14.17
N ASP A 395 7.66 11.23 15.07
CA ASP A 395 6.21 11.43 15.08
C ASP A 395 5.83 12.90 15.24
N ARG A 396 6.47 13.62 16.17
CA ARG A 396 6.23 15.05 16.38
C ARG A 396 6.60 15.88 15.15
N THR A 397 7.76 15.60 14.56
CA THR A 397 8.24 16.28 13.34
C THR A 397 7.29 16.06 12.18
N LEU A 398 6.84 14.82 11.94
CA LEU A 398 5.90 14.48 10.87
C LEU A 398 4.53 15.12 11.09
N ARG A 399 3.97 15.06 12.30
CA ARG A 399 2.69 15.71 12.60
C ARG A 399 2.75 17.21 12.37
N ARG A 400 3.82 17.87 12.82
CA ARG A 400 4.06 19.30 12.60
C ARG A 400 4.20 19.63 11.11
N SER A 401 5.11 18.96 10.40
CA SER A 401 5.41 19.26 9.00
C SER A 401 4.18 19.05 8.12
N ARG A 402 3.44 17.96 8.30
CA ARG A 402 2.23 17.65 7.53
C ARG A 402 1.06 18.57 7.83
N THR A 403 0.89 19.00 9.07
CA THR A 403 -0.13 20.00 9.44
C THR A 403 0.12 21.31 8.70
N VAL A 404 1.37 21.78 8.69
CA VAL A 404 1.76 23.00 7.97
C VAL A 404 1.63 22.83 6.46
N SER A 405 2.11 21.71 5.91
CA SER A 405 2.01 21.42 4.48
C SER A 405 0.57 21.35 4.00
N GLU A 406 -0.32 20.65 4.72
CA GLU A 406 -1.73 20.54 4.35
C GLU A 406 -2.43 21.91 4.36
N ALA A 407 -2.21 22.73 5.39
CA ALA A 407 -2.77 24.09 5.44
C ALA A 407 -2.27 24.96 4.27
N ARG A 408 -0.97 24.86 3.95
CA ARG A 408 -0.35 25.59 2.86
C ARG A 408 -0.92 25.15 1.51
N LEU A 409 -0.97 23.85 1.25
CA LEU A 409 -1.49 23.28 -0.01
C LEU A 409 -2.97 23.59 -0.19
N THR A 410 -3.78 23.47 0.87
CA THR A 410 -5.21 23.84 0.84
C THR A 410 -5.40 25.30 0.43
N SER A 411 -4.56 26.20 0.96
CA SER A 411 -4.60 27.64 0.64
C SER A 411 -4.06 27.96 -0.76
N GLU A 412 -3.01 27.26 -1.20
CA GLU A 412 -2.44 27.39 -2.55
C GLU A 412 -3.41 26.89 -3.62
N ALA A 413 -4.03 25.73 -3.42
CA ALA A 413 -5.11 25.20 -4.25
C ALA A 413 -6.23 26.23 -4.43
N ARG A 414 -6.65 26.88 -3.34
CA ARG A 414 -7.67 27.93 -3.40
C ARG A 414 -7.25 29.12 -4.27
N ARG A 415 -5.99 29.55 -4.17
CA ARG A 415 -5.43 30.63 -5.01
C ARG A 415 -5.33 30.23 -6.48
N ALA A 416 -5.16 28.94 -6.78
CA ALA A 416 -5.22 28.38 -8.13
C ALA A 416 -6.65 28.24 -8.68
N GLY A 417 -7.67 28.71 -7.95
CA GLY A 417 -9.08 28.67 -8.38
C GLY A 417 -9.76 27.33 -8.14
N VAL A 418 -9.19 26.47 -7.28
CA VAL A 418 -9.83 25.23 -6.84
C VAL A 418 -10.69 25.52 -5.62
N ALA A 419 -11.90 24.97 -5.58
CA ALA A 419 -12.76 25.12 -4.40
C ALA A 419 -12.25 24.20 -3.29
N THR A 420 -11.67 24.79 -2.25
CA THR A 420 -11.19 24.09 -1.04
C THR A 420 -11.70 24.80 0.22
N PRO A 421 -11.74 24.15 1.39
CA PRO A 421 -12.08 24.81 2.65
C PRO A 421 -11.20 26.02 2.95
N LEU A 422 -11.76 27.07 3.56
CA LEU A 422 -10.92 28.10 4.18
C LEU A 422 -10.18 27.50 5.39
N VAL A 423 -8.89 27.81 5.52
CA VAL A 423 -8.11 27.51 6.72
C VAL A 423 -8.30 28.68 7.69
N TYR A 424 -9.01 28.45 8.79
CA TYR A 424 -9.24 29.47 9.82
C TYR A 424 -8.08 29.56 10.81
N ASP A 425 -7.52 28.42 11.22
CA ASP A 425 -6.42 28.37 12.19
C ASP A 425 -5.53 27.14 11.98
N VAL A 426 -4.27 27.26 12.38
CA VAL A 426 -3.23 26.23 12.30
C VAL A 426 -2.48 26.17 13.64
N ASP A 427 -2.93 25.29 14.54
CA ASP A 427 -2.25 25.02 15.81
C ASP A 427 -1.16 23.96 15.58
N VAL A 428 0.05 24.43 15.30
CA VAL A 428 1.21 23.58 15.03
C VAL A 428 1.62 22.74 16.25
N PRO A 429 1.72 23.30 17.49
CA PRO A 429 1.98 22.50 18.69
C PRO A 429 0.99 21.36 18.93
N ALA A 430 -0.30 21.60 18.71
CA ALA A 430 -1.34 20.58 18.86
C ALA A 430 -1.56 19.72 17.60
N ALA A 431 -0.83 19.99 16.50
CA ALA A 431 -1.01 19.38 15.19
C ALA A 431 -2.49 19.38 14.73
N THR A 432 -3.16 20.53 14.90
CA THR A 432 -4.58 20.70 14.64
C THR A 432 -4.83 21.78 13.59
N LEU A 433 -5.67 21.46 12.61
CA LEU A 433 -6.19 22.39 11.61
C LEU A 433 -7.64 22.71 11.90
N THR A 434 -7.98 24.00 11.89
CA THR A 434 -9.36 24.46 11.92
C THR A 434 -9.74 24.93 10.52
N LEU A 435 -10.69 24.22 9.91
CA LEU A 435 -11.10 24.39 8.51
C LEU A 435 -12.58 24.77 8.43
N GLN A 436 -12.96 25.46 7.37
CA GLN A 436 -14.36 25.68 7.02
C GLN A 436 -15.07 24.33 6.79
N TYR A 437 -16.27 24.19 7.35
CA TYR A 437 -17.15 23.10 6.97
C TYR A 437 -17.72 23.36 5.56
N VAL A 438 -17.49 22.43 4.62
CA VAL A 438 -17.90 22.57 3.21
C VAL A 438 -18.66 21.35 2.71
N GLY A 439 -19.65 21.61 1.86
CA GLY A 439 -20.56 20.61 1.31
C GLY A 439 -21.41 19.89 2.36
N ASP A 440 -22.45 19.23 1.91
CA ASP A 440 -23.44 18.57 2.76
C ASP A 440 -23.11 17.07 2.92
N HIS A 441 -22.55 16.45 1.89
CA HIS A 441 -22.14 15.03 1.87
C HIS A 441 -20.87 14.83 1.02
N ASP A 442 -20.28 13.63 1.10
CA ASP A 442 -19.19 13.24 0.21
C ASP A 442 -19.71 12.76 -1.15
N LEU A 443 -18.90 12.87 -2.20
CA LEU A 443 -19.29 12.44 -3.54
C LEU A 443 -19.56 10.93 -3.62
N ALA A 444 -18.95 10.12 -2.74
CA ALA A 444 -19.19 8.67 -2.70
C ALA A 444 -20.67 8.34 -2.46
N ALA A 445 -21.36 9.12 -1.62
CA ALA A 445 -22.80 8.95 -1.36
C ALA A 445 -23.70 9.18 -2.59
N ASP A 446 -23.29 10.06 -3.52
CA ASP A 446 -24.00 10.31 -4.78
C ASP A 446 -23.71 9.23 -5.84
N VAL A 447 -22.52 8.63 -5.78
CA VAL A 447 -22.05 7.62 -6.73
C VAL A 447 -22.57 6.21 -6.40
N ASP A 448 -22.79 5.90 -5.12
CA ASP A 448 -23.29 4.61 -4.62
C ASP A 448 -24.83 4.48 -4.70
N GLY A 449 -25.55 5.45 -5.27
CA GLY A 449 -27.00 5.38 -5.51
C GLY A 449 -27.92 5.34 -4.28
N ARG A 450 -27.39 5.33 -3.05
CA ARG A 450 -28.17 5.21 -1.80
C ARG A 450 -29.18 6.36 -1.59
N ARG A 451 -28.96 7.53 -2.18
CA ARG A 451 -29.90 8.67 -2.12
C ARG A 451 -31.13 8.50 -3.02
N GLU A 452 -31.05 7.75 -4.12
CA GLU A 452 -32.19 7.51 -5.02
C GLU A 452 -33.24 6.59 -4.36
N ALA A 453 -32.79 5.65 -3.51
CA ALA A 453 -33.66 4.77 -2.74
C ALA A 453 -34.32 5.46 -1.53
N SER A 454 -33.64 6.41 -0.88
CA SER A 454 -34.21 7.09 0.31
C SER A 454 -35.26 8.14 -0.01
N ARG A 455 -35.22 8.78 -1.20
CA ARG A 455 -36.24 9.75 -1.63
C ARG A 455 -37.51 9.11 -2.18
N SER A 456 -37.47 7.84 -2.52
CA SER A 456 -38.61 7.08 -3.04
C SER A 456 -39.43 6.38 -1.95
N ALA A 457 -39.01 6.46 -0.67
CA ALA A 457 -39.63 5.78 0.46
C ALA A 457 -40.48 6.66 1.39
N ASP A 458 -40.42 8.00 1.28
CA ASP A 458 -41.36 8.90 1.97
C ASP A 458 -42.62 9.12 1.11
N GLY A 459 -43.78 8.81 1.70
CA GLY A 459 -45.07 8.56 1.06
C GLY A 459 -45.77 9.76 0.35
N PRO A 460 -46.98 9.53 -0.19
CA PRO A 460 -47.60 10.43 -1.16
C PRO A 460 -48.27 11.62 -0.47
N GLU A 461 -47.80 12.84 -0.71
CA GLU A 461 -48.56 14.05 -0.39
C GLU A 461 -49.06 14.76 -1.66
N GLU A 462 -50.39 14.73 -1.76
CA GLU A 462 -51.34 15.64 -2.40
C GLU A 462 -50.87 16.55 -3.55
N ALA A 463 -51.38 16.20 -4.73
CA ALA A 463 -51.44 17.07 -5.89
C ALA A 463 -52.25 18.34 -5.59
N SER A 464 -51.57 19.49 -5.53
CA SER A 464 -52.18 20.78 -5.87
C SER A 464 -51.21 21.59 -6.72
N GLY A 465 -51.66 21.91 -7.93
CA GLY A 465 -50.79 22.35 -9.02
C GLY A 465 -50.12 23.70 -8.83
N ARG A 466 -48.87 23.77 -9.30
CA ARG A 466 -48.23 24.94 -9.92
C ARG A 466 -47.04 24.47 -10.74
N ASP A 467 -47.08 24.86 -12.01
CA ASP A 467 -46.07 24.90 -13.07
C ASP A 467 -44.98 23.83 -13.16
N GLY A 468 -44.84 23.27 -14.37
CA GLY A 468 -43.88 22.25 -14.71
C GLY A 468 -42.42 22.69 -14.53
N SER A 469 -41.72 21.98 -13.66
CA SER A 469 -40.28 21.75 -13.76
C SER A 469 -40.09 20.23 -13.83
N ASP A 470 -39.52 19.76 -14.94
CA ASP A 470 -39.22 18.35 -15.20
C ASP A 470 -38.48 17.66 -14.04
N PRO A 471 -38.64 16.34 -13.83
CA PRO A 471 -37.81 15.56 -12.92
C PRO A 471 -36.44 15.34 -13.58
N VAL A 472 -35.63 16.39 -13.63
CA VAL A 472 -34.22 16.26 -13.98
C VAL A 472 -33.45 15.95 -12.69
N ASP A 473 -32.31 15.28 -12.84
CA ASP A 473 -31.07 15.79 -12.23
C ASP A 473 -30.49 15.07 -10.99
N GLY A 474 -30.73 13.77 -10.83
CA GLY A 474 -29.92 12.93 -9.91
C GLY A 474 -28.56 12.57 -10.53
N GLY A 475 -28.58 11.74 -11.58
CA GLY A 475 -27.37 11.33 -12.29
C GLY A 475 -26.63 12.47 -13.03
N ASP A 476 -27.35 13.48 -13.52
CA ASP A 476 -26.73 14.64 -14.21
C ASP A 476 -26.01 15.59 -13.22
N ARG A 477 -26.45 15.63 -11.96
CA ARG A 477 -25.71 16.30 -10.87
C ARG A 477 -24.40 15.58 -10.55
N THR A 478 -24.44 14.27 -10.35
CA THR A 478 -23.23 13.47 -10.04
C THR A 478 -22.20 13.58 -11.17
N ILE A 479 -22.64 13.49 -12.43
CA ILE A 479 -21.79 13.67 -13.61
C ILE A 479 -21.14 15.06 -13.63
N ARG A 480 -21.89 16.13 -13.32
CA ARG A 480 -21.34 17.50 -13.25
C ARG A 480 -20.35 17.69 -12.11
N ALA A 481 -20.61 17.12 -10.93
CA ALA A 481 -19.67 17.13 -9.81
C ALA A 481 -18.36 16.42 -10.17
N VAL A 482 -18.45 15.22 -10.74
CA VAL A 482 -17.28 14.44 -11.21
C VAL A 482 -16.48 15.18 -12.29
N ARG A 483 -17.16 15.82 -13.26
CA ARG A 483 -16.49 16.70 -14.24
C ARG A 483 -15.77 17.86 -13.57
N THR A 484 -16.39 18.47 -12.55
CA THR A 484 -15.79 19.59 -11.80
C THR A 484 -14.54 19.13 -11.05
N VAL A 485 -14.52 17.92 -10.50
CA VAL A 485 -13.31 17.33 -9.90
C VAL A 485 -12.18 17.22 -10.93
N GLY A 486 -12.46 16.76 -12.14
CA GLY A 486 -11.49 16.73 -13.25
C GLY A 486 -10.88 18.11 -13.52
N SER A 487 -11.71 19.15 -13.59
CA SER A 487 -11.23 20.52 -13.78
C SER A 487 -10.45 21.07 -12.59
N HIS A 488 -10.79 20.68 -11.36
CA HIS A 488 -10.04 21.06 -10.16
C HIS A 488 -8.65 20.43 -10.12
N LEU A 489 -8.53 19.13 -10.41
CA LEU A 489 -7.23 18.46 -10.48
C LEU A 489 -6.35 19.05 -11.58
N ALA A 490 -6.92 19.39 -12.74
CA ALA A 490 -6.19 20.10 -13.79
C ALA A 490 -5.58 21.41 -13.29
N ARG A 491 -6.35 22.24 -12.56
CA ARG A 491 -5.84 23.49 -11.97
C ARG A 491 -4.78 23.28 -10.90
N LEU A 492 -4.88 22.20 -10.11
CA LEU A 492 -3.83 21.83 -9.15
C LEU A 492 -2.53 21.50 -9.87
N HIS A 493 -2.61 20.64 -10.89
CA HIS A 493 -1.45 20.19 -11.66
C HIS A 493 -0.77 21.37 -12.39
N ASP A 494 -1.54 22.31 -12.93
CA ASP A 494 -1.04 23.56 -13.54
C ASP A 494 -0.29 24.45 -12.52
N ALA A 495 -0.72 24.41 -11.25
CA ALA A 495 -0.03 25.07 -10.13
C ALA A 495 1.16 24.25 -9.59
N GLY A 496 1.46 23.08 -10.18
CA GLY A 496 2.51 22.17 -9.73
C GLY A 496 2.17 21.44 -8.42
N ILE A 497 0.89 21.29 -8.11
CA ILE A 497 0.39 20.65 -6.88
C ILE A 497 -0.25 19.32 -7.25
N VAL A 498 0.11 18.26 -6.53
CA VAL A 498 -0.59 16.96 -6.54
C VAL A 498 -1.44 16.85 -5.29
N HIS A 499 -2.66 16.34 -5.40
CA HIS A 499 -3.53 16.10 -4.25
C HIS A 499 -3.02 14.90 -3.43
N GLY A 500 -2.62 13.82 -4.12
CA GLY A 500 -2.00 12.63 -3.54
C GLY A 500 -2.97 11.60 -2.95
N ASP A 501 -4.25 11.95 -2.84
CA ASP A 501 -5.35 11.06 -2.44
C ASP A 501 -6.74 11.55 -2.92
N PRO A 502 -6.90 11.90 -4.21
CA PRO A 502 -8.20 12.34 -4.71
C PRO A 502 -9.10 11.10 -4.79
N THR A 503 -10.01 10.95 -3.84
CA THR A 503 -11.01 9.87 -3.81
C THR A 503 -12.41 10.48 -3.72
N THR A 504 -13.44 9.70 -4.04
CA THR A 504 -14.85 10.13 -3.93
C THR A 504 -15.22 10.54 -2.49
N ARG A 505 -14.49 10.09 -1.48
CA ARG A 505 -14.68 10.49 -0.07
C ARG A 505 -13.99 11.79 0.31
N ASN A 506 -12.94 12.17 -0.43
CA ASN A 506 -12.22 13.43 -0.26
C ASN A 506 -12.78 14.56 -1.16
N VAL A 507 -13.98 14.34 -1.71
CA VAL A 507 -14.74 15.36 -2.45
C VAL A 507 -16.04 15.63 -1.71
N ARG A 508 -16.30 16.91 -1.40
CA ARG A 508 -17.55 17.35 -0.77
C ARG A 508 -18.44 18.04 -1.79
N VAL A 509 -19.72 17.69 -1.80
CA VAL A 509 -20.74 18.27 -2.69
C VAL A 509 -21.75 19.02 -1.84
N GLY A 510 -22.12 20.24 -2.22
CA GLY A 510 -23.20 21.01 -1.59
C GLY A 510 -24.40 21.22 -2.53
N GLU A 511 -25.54 21.62 -1.98
CA GLU A 511 -26.72 21.96 -2.79
C GLU A 511 -26.63 23.35 -3.47
N ALA A 512 -27.18 23.46 -4.68
CA ALA A 512 -27.26 24.69 -5.47
C ALA A 512 -27.92 25.84 -4.69
N GLY A 513 -27.18 26.94 -4.51
CA GLY A 513 -27.65 28.17 -3.84
C GLY A 513 -26.75 28.71 -2.74
N ALA A 514 -25.70 27.98 -2.34
CA ALA A 514 -24.73 28.41 -1.32
C ALA A 514 -23.66 29.41 -1.82
N THR A 515 -23.57 29.66 -3.12
CA THR A 515 -22.60 30.57 -3.74
C THR A 515 -23.28 31.58 -4.66
N ALA A 516 -22.61 32.71 -4.96
CA ALA A 516 -23.16 33.79 -5.78
C ALA A 516 -23.44 33.36 -7.25
N ASP A 517 -22.87 32.25 -7.69
CA ASP A 517 -23.14 31.63 -8.98
C ASP A 517 -24.17 30.51 -8.81
N ARG A 518 -25.41 30.76 -9.24
CA ARG A 518 -26.56 29.85 -9.06
C ARG A 518 -26.59 28.71 -10.10
N SER A 519 -25.54 28.55 -10.91
CA SER A 519 -25.54 27.66 -12.08
C SER A 519 -24.82 26.31 -11.88
N ALA A 520 -24.09 26.11 -10.77
CA ALA A 520 -23.40 24.86 -10.47
C ALA A 520 -23.44 24.52 -8.96
N ASP A 521 -23.67 23.24 -8.64
CA ASP A 521 -23.53 22.71 -7.28
C ASP A 521 -22.05 22.83 -6.84
N PRO A 522 -21.76 23.41 -5.67
CA PRO A 522 -20.39 23.64 -5.26
C PRO A 522 -19.71 22.31 -4.90
N THR A 523 -18.68 21.95 -5.67
CA THR A 523 -17.85 20.75 -5.48
C THR A 523 -16.49 21.17 -4.93
N PHE A 524 -16.11 20.64 -3.76
CA PHE A 524 -14.88 21.00 -3.05
C PHE A 524 -13.92 19.80 -2.95
N LEU A 525 -12.63 20.06 -3.12
CA LEU A 525 -11.57 19.13 -2.75
C LEU A 525 -11.17 19.37 -1.29
N ILE A 526 -11.08 18.29 -0.51
CA ILE A 526 -10.67 18.29 0.89
C ILE A 526 -9.53 17.30 1.13
N ASP A 527 -8.87 17.40 2.27
CA ASP A 527 -7.77 16.50 2.68
C ASP A 527 -6.54 16.51 1.75
N PHE A 528 -5.82 17.63 1.76
CA PHE A 528 -4.49 17.73 1.13
C PHE A 528 -3.38 17.11 2.01
N GLY A 529 -3.73 16.18 2.91
CA GLY A 529 -2.80 15.61 3.87
C GLY A 529 -1.65 14.83 3.24
N LEU A 530 -1.83 14.34 2.00
CA LEU A 530 -0.83 13.62 1.20
C LEU A 530 -0.32 14.42 0.01
N GLY A 531 -0.74 15.68 -0.14
CA GLY A 531 -0.37 16.50 -1.27
C GLY A 531 1.09 16.96 -1.22
N TYR A 532 1.66 17.24 -2.39
CA TYR A 532 3.02 17.73 -2.54
C TYR A 532 3.20 18.50 -3.85
N HIS A 533 4.31 19.24 -3.96
CA HIS A 533 4.67 19.94 -5.19
C HIS A 533 5.50 19.05 -6.12
N THR A 534 5.14 19.02 -7.40
CA THR A 534 5.88 18.31 -8.45
C THR A 534 5.49 18.86 -9.82
N GLY A 535 6.46 18.86 -10.74
CA GLY A 535 6.25 19.12 -12.17
C GLY A 535 6.29 17.87 -13.03
N HIS A 536 6.35 16.68 -12.43
CA HIS A 536 6.41 15.42 -13.16
C HIS A 536 5.02 14.99 -13.62
N VAL A 537 4.86 14.85 -14.94
CA VAL A 537 3.62 14.38 -15.57
C VAL A 537 3.15 13.02 -15.05
N GLU A 538 4.08 12.13 -14.66
CA GLU A 538 3.77 10.83 -14.06
C GLU A 538 3.00 10.96 -12.74
N ASP A 539 3.42 11.87 -11.86
CA ASP A 539 2.77 12.12 -10.58
C ASP A 539 1.33 12.65 -10.79
N HIS A 540 1.16 13.57 -11.75
CA HIS A 540 -0.15 14.11 -12.14
C HIS A 540 -1.05 13.03 -12.72
N ALA A 541 -0.51 12.15 -13.56
CA ALA A 541 -1.26 11.03 -14.14
C ALA A 541 -1.70 10.02 -13.08
N MET A 542 -0.89 9.80 -12.03
CA MET A 542 -1.32 8.96 -10.91
C MET A 542 -2.47 9.58 -10.13
N ASP A 543 -2.47 10.88 -9.89
CA ASP A 543 -3.58 11.56 -9.19
C ASP A 543 -4.91 11.29 -9.91
N LEU A 544 -4.91 11.32 -11.25
CA LEU A 544 -6.07 10.94 -12.06
C LEU A 544 -6.42 9.46 -11.93
N HIS A 545 -5.42 8.58 -11.99
CA HIS A 545 -5.61 7.13 -11.87
C HIS A 545 -6.24 6.74 -10.52
N VAL A 546 -5.82 7.37 -9.42
CA VAL A 546 -6.37 7.14 -8.09
C VAL A 546 -7.85 7.51 -8.03
N PHE A 547 -8.22 8.66 -8.59
CA PHE A 547 -9.62 9.09 -8.59
C PHE A 547 -10.50 8.20 -9.47
N GLU A 548 -10.03 7.79 -10.65
CA GLU A 548 -10.74 6.82 -11.50
C GLU A 548 -10.93 5.47 -10.80
N GLY A 549 -9.90 4.98 -10.12
CA GLY A 549 -9.99 3.77 -9.30
C GLY A 549 -11.03 3.91 -8.19
N SER A 550 -11.10 5.07 -7.54
CA SER A 550 -12.12 5.36 -6.53
C SER A 550 -13.54 5.40 -7.11
N LEU A 551 -13.73 5.93 -8.32
CA LEU A 551 -15.02 5.87 -9.03
C LEU A 551 -15.38 4.42 -9.40
N ALA A 552 -14.44 3.66 -9.96
CA ALA A 552 -14.64 2.26 -10.33
C ALA A 552 -15.02 1.38 -9.14
N ALA A 553 -14.45 1.64 -7.96
CA ALA A 553 -14.74 0.91 -6.73
C ALA A 553 -16.06 1.31 -6.07
N THR A 554 -16.57 2.52 -6.31
CA THR A 554 -17.78 3.04 -5.63
C THR A 554 -19.03 2.97 -6.49
N ALA A 555 -18.91 3.16 -7.81
CA ALA A 555 -20.04 3.31 -8.72
C ALA A 555 -20.55 1.96 -9.23
N ALA A 556 -21.87 1.76 -9.26
CA ALA A 556 -22.48 0.64 -9.97
C ALA A 556 -22.22 0.69 -11.49
N THR A 557 -22.15 1.91 -12.05
CA THR A 557 -21.84 2.15 -13.46
C THR A 557 -20.75 3.22 -13.59
N PRO A 558 -19.46 2.86 -13.53
CA PRO A 558 -18.36 3.82 -13.47
C PRO A 558 -18.03 4.49 -14.80
N ASP A 559 -18.23 3.82 -15.94
CA ASP A 559 -17.77 4.30 -17.25
C ASP A 559 -18.26 5.73 -17.61
N PRO A 560 -19.54 6.10 -17.40
CA PRO A 560 -20.00 7.46 -17.68
C PRO A 560 -19.36 8.51 -16.76
N LEU A 561 -19.05 8.14 -15.50
CA LEU A 561 -18.42 9.03 -14.53
C LEU A 561 -16.94 9.24 -14.88
N VAL A 562 -16.23 8.17 -15.23
CA VAL A 562 -14.83 8.25 -15.70
C VAL A 562 -14.74 9.13 -16.96
N ALA A 563 -15.66 8.95 -17.92
CA ALA A 563 -15.70 9.78 -19.11
C ALA A 563 -15.95 11.27 -18.79
N ALA A 564 -16.84 11.57 -17.84
CA ALA A 564 -17.12 12.93 -17.39
C ALA A 564 -15.92 13.55 -16.67
N PHE A 565 -15.22 12.78 -15.83
CA PHE A 565 -14.00 13.18 -15.14
C PHE A 565 -12.90 13.56 -16.12
N GLU A 566 -12.57 12.66 -17.04
CA GLU A 566 -11.55 12.93 -18.06
C GLU A 566 -11.91 14.14 -18.94
N ALA A 567 -13.19 14.32 -19.29
CA ALA A 567 -13.64 15.49 -20.03
C ALA A 567 -13.39 16.78 -19.25
N GLY A 568 -13.69 16.79 -17.94
CA GLY A 568 -13.43 17.93 -17.07
C GLY A 568 -11.95 18.27 -16.94
N TYR A 569 -11.08 17.26 -16.89
CA TYR A 569 -9.63 17.44 -16.89
C TYR A 569 -9.13 17.98 -18.22
N ARG A 570 -9.56 17.39 -19.34
CA ARG A 570 -9.17 17.78 -20.71
C ARG A 570 -9.50 19.24 -21.03
N ASP A 571 -10.64 19.73 -20.53
CA ASP A 571 -11.06 21.12 -20.77
C ASP A 571 -10.19 22.17 -20.06
N ALA A 572 -9.48 21.78 -18.99
CA ALA A 572 -8.79 22.70 -18.10
C ALA A 572 -7.28 22.44 -17.93
N GLY A 573 -6.78 21.29 -18.36
CA GLY A 573 -5.41 20.84 -18.09
C GLY A 573 -4.65 20.36 -19.34
N ASP A 574 -3.43 19.86 -19.12
CA ASP A 574 -2.56 19.37 -20.17
C ASP A 574 -2.95 17.94 -20.62
N GLU A 575 -3.21 17.76 -21.92
CA GLU A 575 -3.57 16.49 -22.53
C GLU A 575 -2.46 15.43 -22.39
N THR A 576 -1.19 15.84 -22.24
CA THR A 576 -0.08 14.91 -22.02
C THR A 576 -0.23 14.09 -20.74
N VAL A 577 -0.94 14.61 -19.73
CA VAL A 577 -1.25 13.87 -18.50
C VAL A 577 -2.23 12.72 -18.77
N LEU A 578 -3.25 12.94 -19.61
CA LEU A 578 -4.21 11.90 -19.99
C LEU A 578 -3.56 10.82 -20.86
N ASP A 579 -2.64 11.21 -21.76
CA ASP A 579 -1.84 10.25 -22.51
C ASP A 579 -0.97 9.39 -21.58
N ARG A 580 -0.34 10.02 -20.58
CA ARG A 580 0.43 9.30 -19.58
C ARG A 580 -0.44 8.38 -18.73
N LEU A 581 -1.64 8.83 -18.32
CA LEU A 581 -2.61 8.00 -17.60
C LEU A 581 -2.93 6.70 -18.34
N ARG A 582 -3.15 6.76 -19.66
CA ARG A 582 -3.35 5.56 -20.49
C ARG A 582 -2.13 4.63 -20.54
N GLU A 583 -0.92 5.18 -20.42
CA GLU A 583 0.28 4.36 -20.28
C GLU A 583 0.35 3.68 -18.91
N VAL A 584 0.07 4.43 -17.84
CA VAL A 584 0.03 3.94 -16.45
C VAL A 584 -0.99 2.80 -16.32
N GLN A 585 -2.22 3.00 -16.80
CA GLN A 585 -3.28 1.97 -16.78
C GLN A 585 -2.86 0.69 -17.53
N ARG A 586 -2.17 0.81 -18.67
CA ARG A 586 -1.69 -0.36 -19.45
C ARG A 586 -0.54 -1.10 -18.78
N ARG A 587 0.27 -0.41 -17.98
CA ARG A 587 1.45 -0.97 -17.31
C ARG A 587 1.09 -1.65 -15.98
N GLY A 588 -0.07 -1.32 -15.40
CA GLY A 588 -0.22 -1.39 -13.95
C GLY A 588 0.64 -0.29 -13.30
N ARG A 589 0.34 0.08 -12.06
CA ARG A 589 0.93 1.20 -11.31
C ARG A 589 2.47 1.26 -11.43
N TYR A 590 2.99 1.97 -12.43
CA TYR A 590 4.42 2.26 -12.65
C TYR A 590 5.32 1.12 -13.17
N ARG A 591 6.03 1.43 -14.26
CA ARG A 591 7.26 0.79 -14.73
C ARG A 591 8.39 1.78 -14.58
#